data_AF-A0A3N4J2E9-F1
#
_entry.id   AF-A0A3N4J2E9-F1
#
_cell.length_a   1.000
_cell.length_b   1.000
_cell.length_c   1.000
_cell.angle_alpha   90.00
_cell.angle_beta   90.00
_cell.angle_gamma   90.00
#
_symmetry.space_group_name_H-M   'P 1'
#
loop_
_entity.id
_entity.type
_entity.pdbx_description
1 polymer ?
#
loop_
_entity_poly.entity_id
_entity_poly.type
_entity_poly.pdbx_seq_one_letter_code
_entity_poly.pdbx_strand_id
1 'polypeptide(L)'
;LKTMMHIFQQSCTWLCIVFNDVVAYIIKCFGDLLFWDRNQLTQEIIKEYTATIEHKGRVKGVWSFIDGTMRAIYHPDENQEIYYSGYKKSHAGKYQALSTLGGLIVHLAGPYIGQKSDW
;
A
#
# COMPACT_ATOMS: atom_id res chain seq x y z
N LEU A 1 -14.18 14.66 -8.73
CA LEU A 1 -13.38 15.33 -9.80
C LEU A 1 -13.65 16.84 -9.96
N LYS A 2 -14.93 17.27 -10.00
CA LYS A 2 -15.33 18.68 -10.18
C LYS A 2 -14.69 19.64 -9.15
N THR A 3 -14.59 19.23 -7.89
CA THR A 3 -13.92 20.01 -6.84
C THR A 3 -12.43 20.23 -7.10
N MET A 4 -11.73 19.23 -7.64
CA MET A 4 -10.31 19.36 -7.97
C MET A 4 -10.09 20.33 -9.14
N MET A 5 -10.94 20.27 -10.16
CA MET A 5 -10.88 21.22 -11.27
C MET A 5 -11.06 22.67 -10.80
N HIS A 6 -11.96 22.90 -9.84
CA HIS A 6 -12.17 24.22 -9.24
C HIS A 6 -10.99 24.66 -8.35
N ILE A 7 -10.43 23.77 -7.53
CA ILE A 7 -9.29 24.09 -6.64
C ILE A 7 -8.05 24.43 -7.46
N PHE A 8 -7.72 23.59 -8.43
CA PHE A 8 -6.51 23.74 -9.22
C PHE A 8 -6.68 24.68 -10.41
N GLN A 9 -7.92 25.08 -10.74
CA GLN A 9 -8.24 25.91 -11.89
C GLN A 9 -7.71 25.32 -13.21
N GLN A 10 -7.78 24.00 -13.33
CA GLN A 10 -7.27 23.24 -14.48
C GLN A 10 -8.32 22.26 -15.00
N SER A 11 -8.20 21.90 -16.27
CA SER A 11 -9.07 20.90 -16.87
C SER A 11 -8.84 19.52 -16.25
N CYS A 12 -9.86 18.67 -16.28
CA CYS A 12 -9.75 17.27 -15.88
C CYS A 12 -8.59 16.57 -16.58
N THR A 13 -8.47 16.74 -17.91
CA THR A 13 -7.40 16.14 -18.71
C THR A 13 -6.02 16.56 -18.24
N TRP A 14 -5.82 17.84 -17.96
CA TRP A 14 -4.53 18.35 -17.48
C TRP A 14 -4.17 17.76 -16.11
N LEU A 15 -5.13 17.69 -15.19
CA LEU A 15 -4.92 17.07 -13.87
C LEU A 15 -4.56 15.59 -13.98
N CYS A 16 -5.23 14.85 -14.88
CA CYS A 16 -4.91 13.45 -15.15
C CYS A 16 -3.50 13.28 -15.73
N ILE A 17 -3.08 14.17 -16.65
CA ILE A 17 -1.71 14.13 -17.22
C ILE A 17 -0.69 14.33 -16.10
N VAL A 18 -0.83 15.39 -15.30
CA VAL A 18 0.12 15.67 -14.22
C VAL A 18 0.16 14.54 -13.20
N PHE A 19 -0.99 13.99 -12.80
CA PHE A 19 -1.04 12.86 -11.88
C PHE A 19 -0.27 11.66 -12.44
N ASN A 20 -0.56 11.26 -13.68
CA ASN A 20 0.08 10.10 -14.29
C ASN A 20 1.57 10.33 -14.55
N ASP A 21 1.99 11.54 -14.93
CA ASP A 21 3.41 11.89 -15.10
C ASP A 21 4.16 11.80 -13.78
N VAL A 22 3.58 12.28 -12.68
CA VAL A 22 4.17 12.16 -11.34
C VAL A 22 4.28 10.70 -10.93
N VAL A 23 3.24 9.89 -11.15
CA VAL A 23 3.28 8.45 -10.87
C VAL A 23 4.38 7.76 -11.70
N ALA A 24 4.45 8.04 -13.00
CA ALA A 24 5.46 7.49 -13.88
C ALA A 24 6.88 7.89 -13.45
N TYR A 25 7.07 9.15 -13.04
CA TYR A 25 8.34 9.64 -12.50
C TYR A 25 8.73 8.91 -11.21
N ILE A 26 7.81 8.75 -10.27
CA ILE A 26 8.05 8.00 -9.02
C ILE A 26 8.47 6.56 -9.34
N ILE A 27 7.75 5.87 -10.24
CA ILE A 27 8.10 4.50 -10.64
C ILE A 27 9.46 4.46 -11.32
N LYS A 28 9.78 5.42 -12.19
CA LYS A 28 11.08 5.48 -12.86
C LYS A 28 12.23 5.68 -11.88
N CYS A 29 12.06 6.53 -10.87
CA CYS A 29 13.12 6.86 -9.92
C CYS A 29 13.24 5.85 -8.77
N PHE A 30 12.10 5.29 -8.32
CA PHE A 30 12.02 4.50 -7.09
C PHE A 30 11.42 3.12 -7.29
N GLY A 31 11.12 2.70 -8.53
CA GLY A 31 10.48 1.41 -8.81
C GLY A 31 11.23 0.22 -8.24
N ASP A 32 12.56 0.21 -8.39
CA ASP A 32 13.42 -0.81 -7.78
C ASP A 32 13.29 -0.83 -6.25
N LEU A 33 13.28 0.33 -5.61
CA LEU A 33 13.15 0.48 -4.15
C LEU A 33 11.77 0.04 -3.65
N LEU A 34 10.70 0.43 -4.37
CA LEU A 34 9.31 0.10 -4.05
C LEU A 34 9.01 -1.39 -4.27
N PHE A 35 9.71 -2.04 -5.20
CA PHE A 35 9.58 -3.47 -5.44
C PHE A 35 10.40 -4.27 -4.43
N TRP A 36 11.68 -3.94 -4.26
CA TRP A 36 12.59 -4.61 -3.32
C TRP A 36 13.76 -3.71 -2.92
N ASP A 37 13.75 -3.25 -1.68
CA ASP A 37 14.86 -2.49 -1.12
C ASP A 37 16.09 -3.39 -0.89
N ARG A 38 16.97 -3.49 -1.89
CA ARG A 38 18.20 -4.29 -1.83
C ARG A 38 19.16 -3.88 -0.71
N ASN A 39 19.03 -2.67 -0.15
CA ASN A 39 19.89 -2.20 0.93
C ASN A 39 19.36 -2.60 2.31
N GLN A 40 18.04 -2.64 2.48
CA GLN A 40 17.39 -3.02 3.74
C GLN A 40 16.95 -4.49 3.80
N LEU A 41 16.84 -5.16 2.65
CA LEU A 41 16.44 -6.56 2.51
C LEU A 41 17.59 -7.41 1.98
N THR A 42 18.78 -7.26 2.58
CA THR A 42 19.91 -8.14 2.28
C THR A 42 19.69 -9.53 2.87
N GLN A 43 20.41 -10.53 2.37
CA GLN A 43 20.32 -11.89 2.88
C GLN A 43 20.71 -11.98 4.37
N GLU A 44 21.65 -11.16 4.79
CA GLU A 44 22.12 -11.06 6.18
C GLU A 44 21.01 -10.53 7.09
N ILE A 45 20.35 -9.44 6.70
CA ILE A 45 19.26 -8.84 7.48
C ILE A 45 18.05 -9.79 7.55
N ILE A 46 17.70 -10.46 6.45
CA ILE A 46 16.60 -11.44 6.43
C ILE A 46 16.89 -12.62 7.36
N LYS A 47 18.14 -13.11 7.41
CA LYS A 47 18.55 -14.17 8.36
C LYS A 47 18.45 -13.69 9.80
N GLU A 48 18.85 -12.45 10.08
CA GLU A 48 18.74 -11.85 11.42
C GLU A 48 17.27 -11.73 11.87
N TYR A 49 16.38 -11.26 10.99
CA TYR A 49 14.94 -11.22 11.27
C TYR A 49 14.37 -12.62 11.50
N THR A 50 14.75 -13.59 10.68
CA THR A 50 14.30 -14.98 10.83
C THR A 50 14.72 -15.55 12.19
N ALA A 51 15.99 -15.38 12.56
CA ALA A 51 16.50 -15.85 13.85
C ALA A 51 15.81 -15.16 15.03
N THR A 52 15.54 -13.86 14.92
CA THR A 52 14.86 -13.09 15.96
C THR A 52 13.40 -13.53 16.15
N ILE A 53 12.68 -13.76 15.05
CA ILE A 53 11.29 -14.27 15.07
C ILE A 53 11.26 -15.70 15.59
N GLU A 54 12.19 -16.56 15.20
CA GLU A 54 12.27 -17.92 15.71
C GLU A 54 12.55 -17.93 17.21
N HIS A 55 13.47 -17.09 17.69
CA HIS A 55 13.80 -16.99 19.11
C HIS A 55 12.61 -16.46 19.95
N LYS A 56 11.93 -15.40 19.49
CA LYS A 56 10.84 -14.76 20.25
C LYS A 56 9.49 -15.45 20.07
N GLY A 57 9.14 -15.82 18.84
CA GLY A 57 7.84 -16.35 18.44
C GLY A 57 7.81 -17.85 18.21
N ARG A 58 8.97 -18.54 18.19
CA ARG A 58 9.10 -19.98 17.94
C ARG A 58 8.55 -20.44 16.58
N VAL A 59 8.53 -19.52 15.62
CA VAL A 59 8.14 -19.80 14.23
C VAL A 59 9.37 -19.84 13.35
N LYS A 60 9.62 -20.99 12.73
CA LYS A 60 10.79 -21.21 11.87
C LYS A 60 10.55 -20.66 10.46
N GLY A 61 11.57 -20.04 9.87
CA GLY A 61 11.57 -19.63 8.46
C GLY A 61 10.72 -18.41 8.12
N VAL A 62 10.20 -17.70 9.14
CA VAL A 62 9.43 -16.46 8.93
C VAL A 62 10.34 -15.26 9.21
N TRP A 63 10.40 -14.33 8.25
CA TRP A 63 11.22 -13.11 8.36
C TRP A 63 10.40 -11.82 8.35
N SER A 64 9.13 -11.87 7.93
CA SER A 64 8.20 -10.74 7.90
C SER A 64 6.76 -11.20 8.08
N PHE A 65 5.86 -10.26 8.38
CA PHE A 65 4.44 -10.52 8.55
C PHE A 65 3.62 -9.71 7.56
N ILE A 66 2.51 -10.28 7.11
CA ILE A 66 1.53 -9.57 6.29
C ILE A 66 0.61 -8.77 7.21
N ASP A 67 0.51 -7.47 6.98
CA ASP A 67 -0.45 -6.59 7.63
C ASP A 67 -1.46 -6.03 6.63
N GLY A 68 -2.74 -6.17 6.95
CA GLY A 68 -3.85 -5.67 6.16
C GLY A 68 -4.23 -4.26 6.60
N THR A 69 -3.88 -3.25 5.82
CA THR A 69 -4.25 -1.86 6.10
C THR A 69 -5.42 -1.39 5.23
N MET A 70 -6.50 -0.92 5.86
CA MET A 70 -7.55 -0.17 5.19
C MET A 70 -7.18 1.31 5.15
N ARG A 71 -7.14 1.90 3.95
CA ARG A 71 -6.91 3.34 3.75
C ARG A 71 -8.21 3.99 3.31
N ALA A 72 -8.69 4.93 4.13
CA ALA A 72 -9.88 5.71 3.81
C ALA A 72 -9.66 6.48 2.51
N ILE A 73 -10.67 6.47 1.66
CA ILE A 73 -10.72 7.26 0.43
C ILE A 73 -11.87 8.26 0.53
N TYR A 74 -11.79 9.32 -0.27
CA TYR A 74 -12.94 10.20 -0.43
C TYR A 74 -14.12 9.40 -1.01
N HIS A 75 -15.33 9.81 -0.64
CA HIS A 75 -16.56 9.19 -1.14
C HIS A 75 -16.55 9.16 -2.67
N PRO A 76 -16.46 7.97 -3.29
CA PRO A 76 -16.33 7.89 -4.73
C PRO A 76 -17.67 8.23 -5.39
N ASP A 77 -17.65 8.85 -6.56
CA ASP A 77 -18.87 9.19 -7.30
C ASP A 77 -19.53 7.93 -7.92
N GLU A 78 -18.74 6.88 -8.16
CA GLU A 78 -19.15 5.62 -8.79
C GLU A 78 -18.70 4.41 -7.96
N ASN A 79 -19.42 3.29 -8.04
CA ASN A 79 -19.13 2.02 -7.36
C ASN A 79 -18.89 2.21 -5.84
N GLN A 80 -19.69 3.02 -5.17
CA GLN A 80 -19.52 3.31 -3.74
C GLN A 80 -19.58 2.05 -2.87
N GLU A 81 -20.49 1.15 -3.22
CA GLU A 81 -20.76 -0.10 -2.53
C GLU A 81 -19.55 -1.03 -2.46
N ILE A 82 -18.67 -1.02 -3.48
CA ILE A 82 -17.49 -1.90 -3.49
C ILE A 82 -16.38 -1.35 -2.59
N TYR A 83 -16.31 -0.03 -2.41
CA TYR A 83 -15.31 0.60 -1.54
C TYR A 83 -15.81 0.80 -0.10
N TYR A 84 -17.11 0.68 0.16
CA TYR A 84 -17.65 0.83 1.51
C TYR A 84 -17.35 -0.41 2.37
N SER A 85 -16.61 -0.21 3.46
CA SER A 85 -16.39 -1.26 4.46
C SER A 85 -17.37 -1.08 5.60
N GLY A 86 -18.29 -2.05 5.78
CA GLY A 86 -19.20 -2.06 6.92
C GLY A 86 -18.49 -2.12 8.27
N TYR A 87 -17.32 -2.78 8.32
CA TYR A 87 -16.49 -2.87 9.53
C TYR A 87 -15.91 -1.51 9.94
N LYS A 88 -15.34 -0.77 8.98
CA LYS A 88 -14.78 0.58 9.25
C LYS A 88 -15.83 1.70 9.19
N LYS A 89 -17.04 1.40 8.69
CA LYS A 89 -18.11 2.36 8.41
C LYS A 89 -17.68 3.52 7.52
N SER A 90 -16.73 3.27 6.62
CA SER A 90 -16.14 4.27 5.72
C SER A 90 -15.80 3.69 4.36
N HIS A 91 -15.69 4.54 3.35
CA HIS A 91 -15.14 4.17 2.04
C HIS A 91 -13.63 4.02 2.17
N ALA A 92 -13.08 2.88 1.79
CA ALA A 92 -11.66 2.59 1.92
C ALA A 92 -11.17 1.56 0.89
N GLY A 93 -9.94 1.76 0.43
CA GLY A 93 -9.18 0.74 -0.29
C GLY A 93 -8.42 -0.13 0.71
N LYS A 94 -8.33 -1.43 0.43
CA LYS A 94 -7.55 -2.35 1.24
C LYS A 94 -6.18 -2.59 0.63
N TYR A 95 -5.15 -2.61 1.45
CA TYR A 95 -3.79 -2.93 1.07
C TYR A 95 -3.24 -4.01 1.99
N GLN A 96 -2.39 -4.87 1.45
CA GLN A 96 -1.64 -5.85 2.24
C GLN A 96 -0.16 -5.52 2.12
N ALA A 97 0.48 -5.28 3.25
CA ALA A 97 1.89 -4.92 3.32
C ALA A 97 2.68 -6.07 3.95
N LEU A 98 3.86 -6.36 3.41
CA LEU A 98 4.87 -7.07 4.18
C LEU A 98 5.59 -6.07 5.07
N SER A 99 5.59 -6.32 6.37
CA SER A 99 6.21 -5.46 7.38
C SER A 99 7.37 -6.19 8.05
N THR A 100 8.52 -5.51 8.18
CA THR A 100 9.68 -6.04 8.91
C THR A 100 9.55 -5.79 10.42
N LEU A 101 10.45 -6.37 11.20
CA LEU A 101 10.51 -6.16 12.65
C LEU A 101 10.74 -4.70 13.06
N GLY A 102 11.28 -3.87 12.15
CA GLY A 102 11.41 -2.42 12.33
C GLY A 102 10.14 -1.61 12.03
N GLY A 103 9.05 -2.27 11.63
CA GLY A 103 7.80 -1.62 11.24
C GLY A 103 7.83 -0.99 9.84
N LEU A 104 8.88 -1.24 9.06
CA LEU A 104 9.00 -0.77 7.68
C LEU A 104 8.18 -1.67 6.75
N ILE A 105 7.42 -1.04 5.86
CA ILE A 105 6.73 -1.71 4.77
C ILE A 105 7.74 -1.98 3.66
N VAL A 106 7.96 -3.26 3.35
CA VAL A 106 8.96 -3.71 2.37
C VAL A 106 8.36 -4.18 1.06
N HIS A 107 7.06 -4.46 1.06
CA HIS A 107 6.30 -4.72 -0.15
C HIS A 107 4.84 -4.35 0.11
N LEU A 108 4.15 -3.81 -0.90
CA LEU A 108 2.75 -3.43 -0.81
C LEU A 108 1.96 -4.06 -1.96
N ALA A 109 0.85 -4.72 -1.62
CA ALA A 109 -0.09 -5.29 -2.56
C ALA A 109 -1.47 -4.63 -2.42
N GLY A 110 -2.20 -4.54 -3.53
CA GLY A 110 -3.46 -3.80 -3.66
C GLY A 110 -3.33 -2.59 -4.61
N PRO A 111 -4.33 -1.69 -4.65
CA PRO A 111 -5.53 -1.69 -3.83
C PRO A 111 -6.47 -2.86 -4.14
N TYR A 112 -7.06 -3.43 -3.09
CA TYR A 112 -8.17 -4.37 -3.17
C TYR A 112 -9.48 -3.70 -2.77
N ILE A 113 -10.58 -4.24 -3.26
CA ILE A 113 -11.95 -3.79 -3.00
C ILE A 113 -12.24 -3.91 -1.49
N GLY A 114 -12.71 -2.82 -0.87
CA GLY A 114 -12.90 -2.70 0.59
C GLY A 114 -14.09 -3.47 1.17
N GLN A 115 -15.03 -3.90 0.31
CA GLN A 115 -16.21 -4.68 0.68
C GLN A 115 -15.88 -6.10 1.14
N LYS A 116 -14.82 -6.73 0.59
CA LYS A 116 -14.43 -8.10 0.98
C LYS A 116 -13.67 -8.06 2.32
N SER A 117 -14.22 -8.75 3.33
CA SER A 117 -13.42 -9.17 4.50
C SER A 117 -12.35 -10.18 4.06
N ASP A 118 -11.32 -10.40 4.88
CA ASP A 118 -10.29 -11.38 4.58
C ASP A 118 -10.90 -12.78 4.31
N TRP A 119 -10.40 -13.37 3.21
CA TRP A 119 -10.71 -14.66 2.57
C TRP A 119 -11.98 -14.71 1.70
#